data_AF-A0A1W1CZG6-F1
#
_entry.id   AF-A0A1W1CZG6-F1
#
_cell.length_a   1.000
_cell.length_b   1.000
_cell.length_c   1.000
_cell.angle_alpha   90.00
_cell.angle_beta   90.00
_cell.angle_gamma   90.00
#
_symmetry.space_group_name_H-M   'P 1'
#
loop_
_entity.id
_entity.type
_entity.pdbx_description
1 polymer ?
#
loop_
_entity_poly.entity_id
_entity_poly.type
_entity_poly.pdbx_seq_one_letter_code
_entity_poly.pdbx_strand_id
1 'polypeptide(L)'
;MATTKTDNLYFNAKFKKDDYILFGSETKGIDEKVLLAHKDRCITIPMGGAGRSLNLGVSVGIVIYDALRQNYDGFEKITIANTLEA
;
A
#
# COMPACT_ATOMS: atom_id res chain seq x y z
N MET A 1 3.01 6.46 4.64
CA MET A 1 2.02 7.26 3.88
C MET A 1 2.23 7.03 2.40
N ALA A 2 1.19 6.70 1.65
CA ALA A 2 1.30 6.43 0.21
C ALA A 2 1.24 7.75 -0.60
N THR A 3 2.25 7.99 -1.45
CA THR A 3 2.38 9.19 -2.29
C THR A 3 3.21 8.88 -3.55
N THR A 4 3.01 9.66 -4.61
CA THR A 4 3.85 9.60 -5.82
C THR A 4 5.13 10.42 -5.72
N LYS A 5 5.29 11.20 -4.64
CA LYS A 5 6.37 12.18 -4.45
C LYS A 5 7.59 11.60 -3.68
N THR A 6 7.86 10.31 -3.78
CA THR A 6 8.99 9.64 -3.11
C THR A 6 9.51 8.49 -3.97
N ASP A 7 10.79 8.15 -3.81
CA ASP A 7 11.42 7.00 -4.49
C ASP A 7 11.44 5.74 -3.61
N ASN A 8 10.92 5.82 -2.38
CA ASN A 8 10.86 4.67 -1.49
C ASN A 8 9.71 3.74 -1.89
N LEU A 9 10.03 2.58 -2.48
CA LEU A 9 9.02 1.64 -2.97
C LEU A 9 8.24 0.99 -1.82
N TYR A 10 6.93 0.79 -2.00
CA TYR A 10 6.05 0.29 -0.94
C TYR A 10 6.49 -1.05 -0.36
N PHE A 11 7.01 -1.97 -1.17
CA PHE A 11 7.48 -3.28 -0.73
C PHE A 11 8.83 -3.25 0.01
N ASN A 12 9.49 -2.09 0.10
CA ASN A 12 10.65 -1.90 0.98
C ASN A 12 10.23 -1.56 2.42
N ALA A 13 8.98 -1.12 2.62
CA ALA A 13 8.46 -0.84 3.94
C ALA A 13 8.22 -2.14 4.71
N LYS A 14 8.53 -2.10 6.02
CA LYS A 14 8.27 -3.20 6.96
C LYS A 14 7.00 -2.89 7.72
N PHE A 15 5.87 -3.39 7.24
CA PHE A 15 4.58 -3.21 7.89
C PHE A 15 4.49 -4.07 9.14
N LYS A 16 3.90 -3.53 10.20
CA LYS A 16 3.61 -4.22 11.44
C LYS A 16 2.11 -4.22 11.72
N LYS A 17 1.66 -5.18 12.53
CA LYS A 17 0.32 -5.12 13.11
C LYS A 17 0.12 -3.79 13.83
N ASP A 18 -1.09 -3.24 13.71
CA ASP A 18 -1.51 -1.94 14.26
C ASP A 18 -0.90 -0.70 13.57
N ASP A 19 -0.18 -0.86 12.45
CA ASP A 19 0.26 0.26 11.64
C ASP A 19 -0.92 0.97 10.96
N TYR A 20 -0.82 2.30 10.87
CA TYR A 20 -1.74 3.12 10.10
C TYR A 20 -1.13 3.45 8.73
N ILE A 21 -1.88 3.14 7.66
CA ILE A 21 -1.50 3.45 6.29
C ILE A 21 -2.37 4.60 5.78
N LEU A 22 -1.78 5.79 5.70
CA LEU A 22 -2.47 6.98 5.20
C LEU A 22 -2.40 7.06 3.67
N PHE A 23 -3.56 7.28 3.06
CA PHE A 23 -3.72 7.62 1.65
C PHE A 23 -4.34 9.01 1.51
N GLY A 24 -3.89 9.74 0.50
CA GLY A 24 -4.45 11.04 0.16
C GLY A 24 -5.78 10.94 -0.58
N SER A 25 -6.51 12.05 -0.66
CA SER A 25 -7.68 12.14 -1.56
C SER A 25 -7.27 11.96 -3.02
N GLU A 26 -8.16 11.45 -3.87
CA GLU A 26 -7.88 11.26 -5.30
C GLU A 26 -7.46 12.55 -6.01
N THR A 27 -8.07 13.67 -5.64
CA THR A 27 -7.84 14.97 -6.30
C THR A 27 -6.62 15.69 -5.74
N LYS A 28 -6.45 15.73 -4.42
CA LYS A 28 -5.43 16.58 -3.77
C LYS A 28 -4.24 15.80 -3.21
N GLY A 29 -4.34 14.48 -3.09
CA GLY A 29 -3.35 13.67 -2.39
C GLY A 29 -3.28 14.00 -0.90
N ILE A 30 -2.10 13.80 -0.31
CA ILE A 30 -1.75 14.16 1.07
C ILE A 30 -1.13 15.56 1.04
N ASP A 31 -1.45 16.39 2.02
CA ASP A 31 -0.85 17.72 2.17
C ASP A 31 0.68 17.64 2.16
N GLU A 32 1.32 18.49 1.37
CA GLU A 32 2.76 18.45 1.16
C GLU A 32 3.54 18.71 2.44
N LYS A 33 3.03 19.55 3.35
CA LYS A 33 3.68 19.81 4.64
C LYS A 33 3.76 18.54 5.50
N VAL A 34 2.71 17.69 5.44
CA VAL A 34 2.67 16.40 6.15
C VAL A 34 3.68 15.43 5.54
N LEU A 35 3.78 15.39 4.21
CA LEU A 35 4.78 14.56 3.52
C LEU A 35 6.21 15.01 3.85
N LEU A 36 6.48 16.32 3.87
CA LEU A 36 7.79 16.88 4.19
C LEU A 36 8.19 16.64 5.65
N ALA A 37 7.24 16.61 6.58
CA ALA A 37 7.48 16.34 8.00
C ALA A 37 7.82 14.86 8.29
N HIS A 38 7.49 13.94 7.38
CA HIS A 38 7.60 12.50 7.56
C HIS A 38 8.14 11.79 6.31
N LYS A 39 9.13 12.40 5.62
CA LYS A 39 9.68 11.91 4.34
C LYS A 39 10.16 10.47 4.40
N ASP A 40 10.75 10.07 5.53
CA ASP A 40 11.25 8.74 5.83
C ASP A 40 10.14 7.66 5.88
N ARG A 41 8.89 8.09 6.10
CA ARG A 41 7.71 7.21 6.17
C ARG A 41 6.84 7.27 4.91
N CYS A 42 7.28 7.99 3.88
CA CYS A 42 6.63 8.01 2.59
C CYS A 42 6.97 6.74 1.81
N ILE A 43 5.98 6.21 1.10
CA ILE A 43 6.13 5.09 0.17
C ILE A 43 5.43 5.39 -1.15
N THR A 44 5.92 4.81 -2.25
CA THR A 44 5.34 4.91 -3.59
C THR A 44 5.06 3.54 -4.19
N ILE A 45 4.05 3.48 -5.05
CA ILE A 45 3.82 2.34 -5.94
C ILE A 45 4.57 2.63 -7.24
N PRO A 46 5.43 1.72 -7.74
CA PRO A 46 6.08 1.90 -9.03
C PRO A 46 5.05 2.18 -10.13
N MET A 47 5.15 3.34 -10.76
CA MET A 47 4.30 3.76 -11.87
C MET A 47 5.18 4.32 -12.99
N GLY A 48 4.82 4.03 -14.24
CA GLY A 48 5.55 4.55 -15.41
C GLY A 48 5.37 6.06 -15.57
N GLY A 49 6.35 6.73 -16.18
CA GLY A 49 6.47 8.21 -16.18
C GLY A 49 5.44 9.01 -16.98
N ALA A 50 4.54 8.39 -17.74
CA ALA A 50 3.58 9.10 -18.61
C ALA A 50 2.10 8.91 -18.20
N GLY A 51 1.83 8.21 -17.10
CA GLY A 51 0.48 7.85 -16.67
C GLY A 51 -0.11 8.77 -15.61
N ARG A 52 -1.44 8.80 -15.52
CA ARG A 52 -2.13 9.24 -14.30
C ARG A 52 -1.79 8.26 -13.17
N SER A 53 -1.82 8.76 -11.92
CA SER A 53 -1.77 7.90 -10.74
C SER A 53 -2.84 6.80 -10.82
N LEU A 54 -2.55 5.64 -10.23
CA LEU A 54 -3.56 4.60 -10.05
C LEU A 54 -4.78 5.14 -9.29
N ASN A 55 -5.93 4.54 -9.56
CA ASN A 55 -7.12 4.80 -8.76
C ASN A 55 -6.84 4.53 -7.27
N LEU A 56 -7.48 5.29 -6.38
CA LEU A 56 -7.25 5.17 -4.94
C LEU A 56 -7.54 3.76 -4.41
N GLY A 57 -8.64 3.13 -4.85
CA GLY A 57 -8.99 1.77 -4.45
C GLY A 57 -7.94 0.74 -4.85
N VAL A 58 -7.39 0.85 -6.06
CA VAL A 58 -6.29 -0.02 -6.53
C VAL A 58 -5.03 0.21 -5.69
N SER A 59 -4.71 1.48 -5.42
CA SER A 59 -3.54 1.85 -4.60
C SER A 59 -3.64 1.30 -3.17
N VAL A 60 -4.84 1.42 -2.56
CA VAL A 60 -5.14 0.85 -1.24
C VAL A 60 -5.00 -0.66 -1.26
N GLY A 61 -5.58 -1.33 -2.25
CA GLY A 61 -5.52 -2.78 -2.40
C GLY A 61 -4.08 -3.30 -2.48
N ILE A 62 -3.23 -2.68 -3.32
CA ILE A 62 -1.82 -3.05 -3.49
C ILE A 62 -1.07 -2.99 -2.15
N VAL A 63 -1.16 -1.85 -1.47
CA VAL A 63 -0.37 -1.61 -0.25
C VAL A 63 -0.91 -2.43 0.92
N ILE A 64 -2.23 -2.55 1.09
CA ILE A 64 -2.83 -3.35 2.16
C ILE A 64 -2.52 -4.83 1.96
N TYR A 65 -2.57 -5.38 0.74
CA TYR A 65 -2.25 -6.78 0.53
C TYR A 65 -0.78 -7.11 0.78
N ASP A 66 0.14 -6.17 0.56
CA ASP A 66 1.54 -6.39 0.96
C ASP A 66 1.71 -6.31 2.47
N ALA A 67 1.06 -5.35 3.14
CA ALA A 67 1.03 -5.30 4.60
C ALA A 67 0.45 -6.58 5.22
N LEU A 68 -0.64 -7.08 4.65
CA LEU A 68 -1.24 -8.36 4.99
C LEU A 68 -0.23 -9.48 4.78
N ARG A 69 0.36 -9.61 3.59
CA ARG A 69 1.38 -10.64 3.26
C ARG A 69 2.54 -10.67 4.26
N GLN A 70 3.01 -9.50 4.71
CA GLN A 70 4.10 -9.40 5.69
C GLN A 70 3.70 -9.82 7.12
N ASN A 71 2.43 -9.68 7.47
CA ASN A 71 1.88 -9.94 8.82
C ASN A 71 0.89 -11.10 8.84
N TYR A 72 0.91 -11.93 7.81
CA TYR A 72 -0.05 -13.02 7.65
C TYR A 72 0.40 -14.23 8.47
N ASP A 73 -0.26 -14.45 9.60
CA ASP A 73 -0.01 -15.59 10.49
C ASP A 73 -0.82 -16.86 10.10
N GLY A 74 -1.52 -16.81 8.96
CA GLY A 74 -2.36 -17.89 8.45
C GLY A 74 -3.82 -17.47 8.30
N PHE A 75 -4.53 -18.18 7.42
CA PHE A 75 -5.97 -18.06 7.25
C PHE A 75 -6.58 -19.21 8.05
N GLU A 76 -7.26 -18.92 9.16
CA GLU A 76 -8.30 -19.84 9.59
C GLU A 76 -9.29 -19.94 8.43
N LYS A 77 -9.38 -21.12 7.83
CA LYS A 77 -10.20 -21.37 6.65
C LYS A 77 -11.65 -20.95 6.90
N ILE A 78 -12.01 -19.74 6.51
CA ILE A 78 -13.35 -19.45 5.95
C ILE A 78 -13.29 -19.73 4.45
N THR A 79 -12.64 -20.83 4.03
CA THR A 79 -12.46 -21.18 2.62
C THR A 79 -13.33 -22.37 2.27
N ILE A 80 -14.09 -22.19 1.20
CA ILE A 80 -14.57 -23.28 0.35
C ILE A 80 -13.35 -24.17 0.05
N ALA A 81 -13.51 -25.49 0.24
CA ALA A 81 -12.43 -26.44 0.02
C ALA A 81 -11.78 -26.22 -1.36
N ASN A 82 -10.45 -26.26 -1.42
CA ASN A 82 -9.75 -26.30 -2.70
C ASN A 82 -10.15 -27.60 -3.40
N THR A 83 -10.93 -27.51 -4.48
CA THR A 83 -11.38 -28.66 -5.27
C THR A 83 -10.47 -28.96 -6.46
N LEU A 84 -9.40 -28.17 -6.65
CA LEU A 84 -8.36 -28.47 -7.62
C LEU A 84 -7.35 -29.40 -6.94
N GLU A 85 -7.70 -30.69 -6.90
CA GLU A 85 -6.77 -31.77 -6.60
C GLU A 85 -5.83 -31.97 -7.80
N ALA A 86 -4.57 -32.32 -7.52
CA ALA A 86 -3.65 -32.91 -8.48
C ALA A 86 -3.75 -34.43 -8.42
#